data_AF-A0A820HXR9-F1
#
_entry.id   AF-A0A820HXR9-F1
#
_cell.length_a   1.000
_cell.length_b   1.000
_cell.length_c   1.000
_cell.angle_alpha   90.00
_cell.angle_beta   90.00
_cell.angle_gamma   90.00
#
_symmetry.space_group_name_H-M   'P 1'
#
loop_
_entity.id
_entity.type
_entity.pdbx_description
1 polymer ?
#
loop_
_entity_poly.entity_id
_entity_poly.type
_entity_poly.pdbx_seq_one_letter_code
_entity_poly.pdbx_strand_id
1 'polypeptide(L)'
;MSVDNSITGSHIGQHFDFNKRSNSYQTESILLEGAENVAARFENDRNHILRSRPWKRLKGIYQFAINYSDPRLTNRETHSMKVKDTAEEIARRLGLGRESQLLAGNIGLVHDIGHPPFAHWGQLAIKKALQPYGLNWNHDTAGVRLMTDWAENENESPNLSPTFIEGIIKRFWRYDQSKPCNFYNHDMEEIPDI
;
A
#
# COMPACT_ATOMS: atom_id res chain seq x y z
N MET A 1 33.13 4.85 29.53
CA MET A 1 33.14 4.85 28.05
C MET A 1 31.86 5.50 27.59
N SER A 2 31.94 6.72 27.06
CA SER A 2 30.80 7.46 26.53
C SER A 2 30.35 6.79 25.22
N VAL A 3 29.09 6.38 25.16
CA VAL A 3 28.49 5.89 23.91
C VAL A 3 28.14 7.12 23.08
N ASP A 4 28.76 7.23 21.92
CA ASP A 4 28.52 8.31 20.97
C ASP A 4 27.12 8.17 20.37
N ASN A 5 26.25 9.15 20.66
CA ASN A 5 24.87 9.26 20.18
C ASN A 5 24.77 10.03 18.84
N SER A 6 25.87 10.22 18.12
CA SER A 6 25.93 10.99 16.86
C SER A 6 25.22 10.36 15.66
N ILE A 7 24.66 9.14 15.77
CA ILE A 7 23.86 8.49 14.72
C ILE A 7 22.35 8.68 14.97
N THR A 8 21.96 9.85 15.47
CA THR A 8 20.55 10.23 15.59
C THR A 8 20.30 11.48 14.73
N GLY A 9 19.57 11.32 13.62
CA GLY A 9 18.75 12.45 13.15
C GLY A 9 18.55 12.72 11.65
N SER A 10 19.32 12.20 10.70
CA SER A 10 19.20 12.73 9.31
C SER A 10 18.69 11.79 8.21
N HIS A 11 18.54 10.48 8.45
CA HIS A 11 18.17 9.52 7.38
C HIS A 11 16.92 8.67 7.65
N ILE A 12 16.22 8.87 8.78
CA ILE A 12 15.05 8.06 9.14
C ILE A 12 13.72 8.67 8.64
N GLY A 13 13.75 9.87 8.06
CA GLY A 13 12.56 10.58 7.60
C GLY A 13 12.77 11.30 6.27
N GLN A 14 12.94 10.56 5.17
CA GLN A 14 12.49 11.13 3.90
C GLN A 14 10.96 11.09 3.94
N HIS A 15 10.39 12.24 4.29
CA HIS A 15 8.97 12.50 4.28
C HIS A 15 8.42 12.18 2.89
N PHE A 16 7.51 11.19 2.79
CA PHE A 16 6.61 11.13 1.65
C PHE A 16 5.66 12.30 1.78
N ASP A 17 6.04 13.38 1.11
CA ASP A 17 5.23 14.57 1.01
C ASP A 17 4.25 14.33 -0.14
N PHE A 18 2.99 14.02 0.22
CA PHE A 18 1.89 13.91 -0.74
C PHE A 18 1.82 15.15 -1.65
N ASN A 19 2.29 16.32 -1.19
CA ASN A 19 2.30 17.57 -1.95
C ASN A 19 3.51 17.74 -2.89
N LYS A 20 4.62 17.00 -2.69
CA LYS A 20 5.81 17.11 -3.57
C LYS A 20 5.77 16.19 -4.79
N ARG A 21 5.00 15.10 -4.73
CA ARG A 21 4.68 14.28 -5.92
C ARG A 21 3.31 14.61 -6.53
N SER A 22 2.48 15.42 -5.86
CA SER A 22 1.43 16.18 -6.56
C SER A 22 2.06 17.30 -7.40
N ASN A 23 2.96 16.94 -8.30
CA ASN A 23 3.11 17.76 -9.49
C ASN A 23 1.74 17.67 -10.16
N SER A 24 1.00 18.77 -10.09
CA SER A 24 -0.34 19.03 -10.62
C SER A 24 -0.48 18.75 -12.13
N TYR A 25 0.49 18.09 -12.74
CA TYR A 25 0.59 17.78 -14.16
C TYR A 25 0.15 16.34 -14.51
N GLN A 26 0.06 15.40 -13.56
CA GLN A 26 -0.35 14.01 -13.86
C GLN A 26 -1.81 13.69 -13.55
N THR A 27 -2.40 14.27 -12.50
CA THR A 27 -3.80 13.97 -12.14
C THR A 27 -4.79 14.59 -13.14
N GLU A 28 -4.50 15.79 -13.64
CA GLU A 28 -5.29 16.43 -14.71
C GLU A 28 -5.08 15.73 -16.07
N SER A 29 -3.89 15.16 -16.34
CA SER A 29 -3.61 14.50 -17.63
C SER A 29 -4.37 13.18 -17.80
N ILE A 30 -4.63 12.44 -16.71
CA ILE A 30 -5.39 11.18 -16.76
C ILE A 30 -6.87 11.46 -17.06
N LEU A 31 -7.43 12.54 -16.53
CA LEU A 31 -8.82 12.94 -16.80
C LEU A 31 -9.04 13.45 -18.24
N LEU A 32 -7.97 13.90 -18.90
CA LEU A 32 -7.98 14.36 -20.30
C LEU A 32 -7.56 13.27 -21.30
N GLU A 33 -7.06 12.13 -20.82
CA GLU A 33 -6.68 11.00 -21.65
C GLU A 33 -7.91 10.16 -22.04
N GLY A 34 -7.94 9.64 -23.27
CA GLY A 34 -8.96 8.68 -23.68
C GLY A 34 -8.92 7.41 -22.81
N ALA A 35 -10.07 6.79 -22.58
CA ALA A 35 -10.22 5.63 -21.68
C ALA A 35 -9.24 4.47 -21.96
N GLU A 36 -8.86 4.27 -23.23
CA GLU A 36 -7.86 3.26 -23.62
C GLU A 36 -6.45 3.58 -23.09
N ASN A 37 -6.05 4.85 -23.09
CA ASN A 37 -4.75 5.28 -22.54
C ASN A 37 -4.72 5.10 -21.02
N VAL A 38 -5.82 5.42 -20.34
CA VAL A 38 -5.96 5.20 -18.89
C VAL A 38 -5.89 3.71 -18.55
N ALA A 39 -6.57 2.85 -19.33
CA ALA A 39 -6.50 1.41 -19.14
C ALA A 39 -5.06 0.88 -19.34
N ALA A 40 -4.34 1.34 -20.36
CA ALA A 40 -2.94 0.97 -20.60
C ALA A 40 -2.02 1.38 -19.43
N ARG A 41 -2.26 2.54 -18.80
CA ARG A 41 -1.55 2.95 -17.59
C ARG A 41 -1.77 2.00 -16.43
N PHE A 42 -3.02 1.61 -16.16
CA PHE A 42 -3.32 0.65 -15.09
C PHE A 42 -2.78 -0.76 -15.39
N GLU A 43 -2.66 -1.16 -16.65
CA GLU A 43 -1.92 -2.38 -17.00
C GLU A 43 -0.44 -2.28 -16.67
N ASN A 44 0.18 -1.13 -16.96
CA ASN A 44 1.58 -0.89 -16.61
C ASN A 44 1.77 -0.90 -15.09
N ASP A 45 0.89 -0.25 -14.32
CA ASP A 45 0.93 -0.29 -12.86
C ASP A 45 0.90 -1.73 -12.35
N ARG A 46 -0.02 -2.55 -12.87
CA ARG A 46 -0.11 -3.98 -12.54
C ARG A 46 1.20 -4.72 -12.82
N ASN A 47 1.78 -4.47 -13.99
CA ASN A 47 3.03 -5.07 -14.42
C ASN A 47 4.20 -4.69 -13.49
N HIS A 48 4.24 -3.44 -12.99
CA HIS A 48 5.20 -3.00 -11.99
C HIS A 48 4.97 -3.69 -10.64
N ILE A 49 3.73 -3.74 -10.16
CA ILE A 49 3.34 -4.39 -8.90
C ILE A 49 3.79 -5.85 -8.89
N LEU A 50 3.42 -6.63 -9.92
CA LEU A 50 3.71 -8.07 -9.98
C LEU A 50 5.21 -8.40 -10.01
N ARG A 51 6.05 -7.47 -10.49
CA ARG A 51 7.52 -7.64 -10.53
C ARG A 51 8.21 -7.13 -9.26
N SER A 52 7.52 -6.33 -8.46
CA SER A 52 8.06 -5.65 -7.28
C SER A 52 8.52 -6.63 -6.19
N ARG A 53 9.54 -6.23 -5.43
CA ARG A 53 10.00 -6.99 -4.25
C ARG A 53 8.91 -7.11 -3.17
N PRO A 54 8.12 -6.06 -2.85
CA PRO A 54 7.03 -6.17 -1.90
C PRO A 54 5.96 -7.19 -2.29
N TRP A 55 5.64 -7.33 -3.58
CA TRP A 55 4.71 -8.36 -4.05
C TRP A 55 5.29 -9.77 -3.86
N LYS A 56 6.54 -9.99 -4.29
CA LYS A 56 7.22 -11.30 -4.14
C LYS A 56 7.30 -11.76 -2.68
N ARG A 57 7.38 -10.83 -1.72
CA ARG A 57 7.36 -11.11 -0.27
C ARG A 57 6.08 -11.83 0.18
N LEU A 58 4.94 -11.57 -0.47
CA LEU A 58 3.64 -12.14 -0.08
C LEU A 58 3.58 -13.67 -0.24
N LYS A 59 4.45 -14.26 -1.06
CA LYS A 59 4.61 -15.73 -1.19
C LYS A 59 4.95 -16.40 0.14
N GLY A 60 5.79 -15.74 0.94
CA GLY A 60 6.29 -16.27 2.21
C GLY A 60 5.40 -15.93 3.41
N ILE A 61 4.28 -15.25 3.21
CA ILE A 61 3.39 -14.83 4.29
C ILE A 61 2.06 -15.55 4.14
N TYR A 62 1.69 -16.32 5.15
CA TYR A 62 0.42 -17.03 5.18
C TYR A 62 -0.74 -16.11 5.60
N GLN A 63 -1.89 -16.30 4.97
CA GLN A 63 -3.16 -15.75 5.45
C GLN A 63 -3.55 -16.58 6.68
N PHE A 64 -3.51 -15.95 7.87
CA PHE A 64 -3.89 -16.49 9.19
C PHE A 64 -3.93 -18.04 9.31
N ALA A 65 -2.80 -18.64 9.69
CA ALA A 65 -2.70 -20.09 9.85
C ALA A 65 -2.71 -20.48 11.34
N ILE A 66 -3.82 -21.07 11.82
CA ILE A 66 -3.83 -21.82 13.10
C ILE A 66 -3.20 -23.22 12.89
N ASN A 67 -3.21 -23.73 11.66
CA ASN A 67 -2.70 -25.07 11.35
C ASN A 67 -1.96 -25.11 10.01
N TYR A 68 -0.62 -25.12 10.05
CA TYR A 68 0.30 -25.19 8.91
C TYR A 68 0.15 -26.45 8.02
N SER A 69 -0.63 -27.45 8.46
CA SER A 69 -0.89 -28.68 7.70
C SER A 69 -2.20 -28.66 6.90
N ASP A 70 -3.01 -27.60 6.99
CA ASP A 70 -4.24 -27.50 6.19
C ASP A 70 -3.91 -27.17 4.72
N PRO A 71 -4.25 -28.04 3.76
CA PRO A 71 -3.99 -27.81 2.34
C PRO A 71 -4.75 -26.62 1.75
N ARG A 72 -5.74 -26.06 2.48
CA ARG A 72 -6.47 -24.84 2.10
C ARG A 72 -5.75 -23.57 2.52
N LEU A 73 -4.61 -23.66 3.19
CA LEU A 73 -3.80 -22.50 3.54
C LEU A 73 -3.34 -21.78 2.28
N THR A 74 -3.84 -20.57 2.10
CA THR A 74 -3.35 -19.67 1.07
C THR A 74 -2.32 -18.73 1.66
N ASN A 75 -1.26 -18.46 0.90
CA ASN A 75 -0.41 -17.31 1.15
C ASN A 75 -1.11 -16.01 0.76
N ARG A 76 -0.55 -14.87 1.19
CA ARG A 76 -1.10 -13.54 0.92
C ARG A 76 -1.09 -13.18 -0.56
N GLU A 77 -0.17 -13.75 -1.34
CA GLU A 77 -0.16 -13.59 -2.79
C GLU A 77 -1.43 -14.19 -3.41
N THR A 78 -1.73 -15.44 -3.05
CA THR A 78 -2.90 -16.17 -3.56
C THR A 78 -4.21 -15.52 -3.10
N HIS A 79 -4.26 -15.07 -1.83
CA HIS A 79 -5.39 -14.28 -1.32
C HIS A 79 -5.59 -13.00 -2.14
N SER A 80 -4.53 -12.21 -2.32
CA SER A 80 -4.59 -10.94 -3.06
C SER A 80 -4.99 -11.14 -4.52
N MET A 81 -4.57 -12.25 -5.14
CA MET A 81 -4.97 -12.62 -6.49
C MET A 81 -6.48 -12.92 -6.58
N LYS A 82 -7.04 -13.66 -5.61
CA LYS A 82 -8.50 -13.90 -5.52
C LYS A 82 -9.29 -12.61 -5.29
N VAL A 83 -8.76 -11.69 -4.47
CA VAL A 83 -9.37 -10.38 -4.23
C VAL A 83 -9.38 -9.53 -5.51
N LYS A 84 -8.27 -9.49 -6.26
CA LYS A 84 -8.23 -8.84 -7.57
C LYS A 84 -9.33 -9.37 -8.48
N ASP A 85 -9.38 -10.67 -8.69
CA ASP A 85 -10.31 -11.27 -9.66
C ASP A 85 -11.77 -11.01 -9.25
N THR A 86 -12.05 -11.03 -7.94
CA THR A 86 -13.36 -10.65 -7.40
C THR A 86 -13.66 -9.17 -7.64
N ALA A 87 -12.71 -8.26 -7.42
CA ALA A 87 -12.89 -6.83 -7.63
C ALA A 87 -13.13 -6.48 -9.11
N GLU A 88 -12.38 -7.09 -10.03
CA GLU A 88 -12.57 -6.94 -11.48
C GLU A 88 -13.96 -7.43 -11.89
N GLU A 89 -14.40 -8.58 -11.39
CA GLU A 89 -15.72 -9.15 -11.69
C GLU A 89 -16.86 -8.27 -11.15
N ILE A 90 -16.71 -7.72 -9.94
CA ILE A 90 -17.69 -6.77 -9.39
C ILE A 90 -17.78 -5.53 -10.28
N ALA A 91 -16.65 -4.91 -10.64
CA ALA A 91 -16.63 -3.74 -11.50
C ALA A 91 -17.25 -4.03 -12.88
N ARG A 92 -16.96 -5.20 -13.45
CA ARG A 92 -17.56 -5.66 -14.71
C ARG A 92 -19.07 -5.83 -14.61
N ARG A 93 -19.58 -6.43 -13.53
CA ARG A 93 -21.04 -6.60 -13.31
C ARG A 93 -21.78 -5.29 -13.09
N LEU A 94 -21.09 -4.27 -12.59
CA LEU A 94 -21.62 -2.91 -12.46
C LEU A 94 -21.60 -2.13 -13.78
N GLY A 95 -21.12 -2.73 -14.88
CA GLY A 95 -21.03 -2.07 -16.18
C GLY A 95 -19.93 -1.00 -16.26
N LEU A 96 -18.94 -1.04 -15.35
CA LEU A 96 -17.83 -0.10 -15.37
C LEU A 96 -16.86 -0.41 -16.52
N GLY A 97 -16.21 0.64 -17.03
CA GLY A 97 -15.23 0.54 -18.11
C GLY A 97 -14.00 -0.27 -17.73
N ARG A 98 -13.18 -0.59 -18.74
CA ARG A 98 -11.98 -1.43 -18.56
C ARG A 98 -10.96 -0.77 -17.63
N GLU A 99 -10.82 0.55 -17.69
CA GLU A 99 -9.99 1.33 -16.78
C GLU A 99 -10.42 1.17 -15.32
N SER A 100 -11.73 1.27 -15.05
CA SER A 100 -12.29 1.11 -13.71
C SER A 100 -12.14 -0.31 -13.17
N GLN A 101 -12.31 -1.33 -14.04
CA GLN A 101 -12.06 -2.72 -13.69
C GLN A 101 -10.59 -2.95 -13.33
N LEU A 102 -9.65 -2.45 -14.14
CA LEU A 102 -8.22 -2.57 -13.89
C LEU A 102 -7.81 -1.87 -12.60
N LEU A 103 -8.33 -0.67 -12.35
CA LEU A 103 -8.08 0.09 -11.12
C LEU A 103 -8.55 -0.70 -9.89
N ALA A 104 -9.79 -1.19 -9.89
CA ALA A 104 -10.35 -1.98 -8.79
C ALA A 104 -9.52 -3.26 -8.53
N GLY A 105 -9.16 -3.97 -9.60
CA GLY A 105 -8.31 -5.15 -9.53
C GLY A 105 -6.91 -4.85 -8.98
N ASN A 106 -6.28 -3.77 -9.42
CA ASN A 106 -4.96 -3.37 -8.96
C ASN A 106 -4.97 -2.98 -7.47
N ILE A 107 -5.97 -2.21 -7.03
CA ILE A 107 -6.15 -1.89 -5.59
C ILE A 107 -6.33 -3.20 -4.79
N GLY A 108 -7.13 -4.13 -5.32
CA GLY A 108 -7.29 -5.47 -4.75
C GLY A 108 -5.99 -6.26 -4.63
N LEU A 109 -5.07 -6.17 -5.62
CA LEU A 109 -3.76 -6.81 -5.53
C LEU A 109 -2.95 -6.29 -4.35
N VAL A 110 -2.88 -4.98 -4.16
CA VAL A 110 -1.97 -4.39 -3.16
C VAL A 110 -2.64 -4.14 -1.80
N HIS A 111 -3.91 -4.50 -1.64
CA HIS A 111 -4.69 -4.18 -0.44
C HIS A 111 -4.03 -4.65 0.86
N ASP A 112 -3.26 -5.75 0.81
CA ASP A 112 -2.56 -6.33 1.96
C ASP A 112 -1.03 -6.20 1.89
N ILE A 113 -0.50 -5.46 0.91
CA ILE A 113 0.94 -5.41 0.63
C ILE A 113 1.76 -4.81 1.78
N GLY A 114 1.14 -3.93 2.56
CA GLY A 114 1.75 -3.26 3.71
C GLY A 114 1.71 -4.06 5.02
N HIS A 115 1.03 -5.21 5.07
CA HIS A 115 0.93 -5.95 6.30
C HIS A 115 2.29 -6.52 6.74
N PRO A 116 2.58 -6.48 8.05
CA PRO A 116 3.82 -7.03 8.58
C PRO A 116 3.73 -8.57 8.63
N PRO A 117 4.86 -9.27 8.90
CA PRO A 117 4.81 -10.67 9.33
C PRO A 117 3.86 -10.83 10.52
N PHE A 118 3.24 -12.01 10.67
CA PHE A 118 2.32 -12.32 11.78
C PHE A 118 1.05 -11.45 11.88
N ALA A 119 0.65 -10.78 10.79
CA ALA A 119 -0.62 -10.04 10.71
C ALA A 119 -0.84 -9.05 11.86
N HIS A 120 -1.99 -9.11 12.54
CA HIS A 120 -2.35 -8.18 13.62
C HIS A 120 -1.33 -8.20 14.76
N TRP A 121 -0.75 -9.37 15.09
CA TRP A 121 0.28 -9.47 16.11
C TRP A 121 1.56 -8.72 15.73
N GLY A 122 1.96 -8.77 14.46
CA GLY A 122 3.08 -7.98 13.96
C GLY A 122 2.80 -6.49 14.02
N GLN A 123 1.58 -6.08 13.65
CA GLN A 123 1.16 -4.68 13.73
C GLN A 123 1.17 -4.17 15.18
N LEU A 124 0.62 -4.94 16.12
CA LEU A 124 0.63 -4.61 17.54
C LEU A 124 2.05 -4.50 18.10
N ALA A 125 2.93 -5.44 17.73
CA ALA A 125 4.33 -5.42 18.14
C ALA A 125 5.06 -4.17 17.62
N ILE A 126 4.84 -3.80 16.35
CA ILE A 126 5.44 -2.59 15.75
C ILE A 126 4.88 -1.33 16.43
N LYS A 127 3.55 -1.22 16.60
CA LYS A 127 2.93 -0.10 17.30
C LYS A 127 3.52 0.09 18.69
N LYS A 128 3.62 -0.99 19.48
CA LYS A 128 4.21 -0.96 20.83
C LYS A 128 5.68 -0.53 20.81
N ALA A 129 6.46 -0.97 19.83
CA ALA A 129 7.86 -0.58 19.69
C ALA A 129 8.03 0.90 19.29
N LEU A 130 7.04 1.48 18.61
CA LEU A 130 7.05 2.87 18.13
C LEU A 130 6.48 3.87 19.15
N GLN A 131 5.69 3.41 20.13
CA GLN A 131 5.11 4.25 21.18
C GLN A 131 6.11 5.17 21.90
N PRO A 132 7.32 4.72 22.30
CA PRO A 132 8.31 5.59 22.96
C PRO A 132 8.77 6.77 22.11
N TYR A 133 8.61 6.68 20.79
CA TYR A 133 9.00 7.72 19.83
C TYR A 133 7.82 8.62 19.43
N GLY A 134 6.62 8.42 19.99
CA GLY A 134 5.42 9.15 19.60
C GLY A 134 4.94 8.83 18.18
N LEU A 135 5.35 7.67 17.63
CA LEU A 135 5.01 7.23 16.28
C LEU A 135 3.95 6.12 16.33
N ASN A 136 3.08 6.07 15.33
CA ASN A 136 2.07 5.04 15.11
C ASN A 136 2.33 4.28 13.80
N TRP A 137 1.71 3.12 13.61
CA TRP A 137 1.90 2.30 12.41
C TRP A 137 0.59 1.72 11.87
N ASN A 138 0.39 1.85 10.55
CA ASN A 138 -0.71 1.27 9.80
C ASN A 138 -0.19 0.52 8.57
N HIS A 139 -0.79 -0.64 8.28
CA HIS A 139 -0.49 -1.39 7.07
C HIS A 139 -0.90 -0.64 5.79
N ASP A 140 -1.93 0.23 5.81
CA ASP A 140 -2.31 1.02 4.63
C ASP A 140 -1.18 1.99 4.24
N THR A 141 -0.64 2.74 5.21
CA THR A 141 0.46 3.70 4.99
C THR A 141 1.77 3.00 4.66
N ALA A 142 2.03 1.87 5.32
CA ALA A 142 3.15 1.01 4.95
C ALA A 142 3.01 0.49 3.51
N GLY A 143 1.78 0.19 3.07
CA GLY A 143 1.48 -0.25 1.71
C GLY A 143 1.79 0.83 0.67
N VAL A 144 1.36 2.08 0.92
CA VAL A 144 1.71 3.23 0.07
C VAL A 144 3.23 3.39 0.00
N ARG A 145 3.92 3.43 1.15
CA ARG A 145 5.39 3.55 1.18
C ARG A 145 6.07 2.43 0.40
N LEU A 146 5.63 1.19 0.59
CA LEU A 146 6.16 0.05 -0.14
C LEU A 146 5.86 0.12 -1.63
N MET A 147 4.81 0.79 -2.08
CA MET A 147 4.50 0.95 -3.50
C MET A 147 5.16 2.17 -4.14
N THR A 148 5.57 3.16 -3.36
CA THR A 148 6.24 4.36 -3.88
C THR A 148 7.77 4.28 -3.82
N ASP A 149 8.32 3.59 -2.82
CA ASP A 149 9.76 3.62 -2.48
C ASP A 149 10.43 2.23 -2.54
N TRP A 150 9.93 1.28 -3.33
CA TRP A 150 10.53 -0.05 -3.43
C TRP A 150 11.64 -0.19 -4.47
N ALA A 151 11.83 0.82 -5.32
CA ALA A 151 12.85 0.83 -6.35
C ALA A 151 14.24 0.96 -5.72
N GLU A 152 15.17 0.08 -6.10
CA GLU A 152 16.56 0.15 -5.63
C GLU A 152 17.39 1.20 -6.37
N ASN A 153 16.95 1.54 -7.59
CA ASN A 153 17.56 2.56 -8.44
C ASN A 153 16.58 3.72 -8.65
N GLU A 154 17.06 4.97 -8.65
CA GLU A 154 16.22 6.16 -8.91
C GLU A 154 15.52 6.10 -10.28
N ASN A 155 16.12 5.40 -11.25
CA ASN A 155 15.56 5.14 -12.58
C ASN A 155 14.47 4.05 -12.61
N GLU A 156 14.26 3.32 -11.51
CA GLU A 156 13.26 2.24 -11.38
C GLU A 156 12.05 2.66 -10.56
N SER A 157 11.96 3.94 -10.16
CA SER A 157 10.79 4.47 -9.46
C SER A 157 9.53 4.02 -10.23
N PRO A 158 8.61 3.31 -9.57
CA PRO A 158 7.58 2.53 -10.24
C PRO A 158 6.53 3.38 -10.98
N ASN A 159 6.64 4.72 -10.87
CA ASN A 159 5.83 5.74 -11.54
C ASN A 159 4.36 5.34 -11.64
N LEU A 160 3.83 4.84 -10.52
CA LEU A 160 2.49 4.31 -10.44
C LEU A 160 1.48 5.45 -10.56
N SER A 161 0.34 5.18 -11.19
CA SER A 161 -0.70 6.19 -11.37
C SER A 161 -1.15 6.78 -10.02
N PRO A 162 -1.28 8.11 -9.89
CA PRO A 162 -1.71 8.75 -8.65
C PRO A 162 -3.05 8.22 -8.12
N THR A 163 -4.03 8.02 -9.00
CA THR A 163 -5.35 7.44 -8.68
C THR A 163 -5.23 6.03 -8.07
N PHE A 164 -4.26 5.25 -8.54
CA PHE A 164 -3.99 3.94 -7.96
C PHE A 164 -3.42 4.06 -6.54
N ILE A 165 -2.44 4.95 -6.32
CA ILE A 165 -1.85 5.19 -5.00
C ILE A 165 -2.88 5.67 -3.98
N GLU A 166 -3.76 6.59 -4.38
CA GLU A 166 -4.89 7.05 -3.55
C GLU A 166 -5.81 5.87 -3.16
N GLY A 167 -6.10 4.98 -4.10
CA GLY A 167 -6.93 3.80 -3.87
C GLY A 167 -6.37 2.80 -2.85
N ILE A 168 -5.07 2.82 -2.53
CA ILE A 168 -4.46 1.97 -1.50
C ILE A 168 -4.94 2.39 -0.11
N ILE A 169 -5.21 3.68 0.10
CA ILE A 169 -5.59 4.23 1.40
C ILE A 169 -7.09 3.96 1.63
N LYS A 170 -7.39 2.81 2.25
CA LYS A 170 -8.79 2.38 2.50
C LYS A 170 -9.54 3.30 3.48
N ARG A 171 -8.81 3.96 4.38
CA ARG A 171 -9.39 4.63 5.55
C ARG A 171 -9.18 6.16 5.52
N PHE A 172 -9.57 6.81 4.42
CA PHE A 172 -9.48 8.28 4.27
C PHE A 172 -10.28 9.08 5.31
N TRP A 173 -11.34 8.50 5.88
CA TRP A 173 -12.34 9.22 6.70
C TRP A 173 -11.86 9.68 8.09
N ARG A 174 -10.72 9.19 8.62
CA ARG A 174 -10.23 9.57 9.97
C ARG A 174 -8.87 10.28 9.95
N TYR A 175 -8.60 11.02 8.88
CA TYR A 175 -7.44 11.92 8.84
C TYR A 175 -7.76 13.21 9.62
N ASP A 176 -7.15 13.36 10.80
CA ASP A 176 -7.15 14.64 11.52
C ASP A 176 -6.28 15.65 10.75
N GLN A 177 -6.95 16.60 10.09
CA GLN A 177 -6.30 17.65 9.29
C GLN A 177 -5.38 18.57 10.10
N SER A 178 -5.49 18.56 11.43
CA SER A 178 -4.63 19.36 12.32
C SER A 178 -3.23 18.75 12.53
N LYS A 179 -3.01 17.50 12.11
CA LYS A 179 -1.73 16.80 12.26
C LYS A 179 -1.01 16.68 10.90
N PRO A 180 0.33 16.79 10.85
CA PRO A 180 1.07 16.64 9.61
C PRO A 180 0.91 15.21 9.06
N CYS A 181 0.50 15.10 7.79
CA CYS A 181 0.41 13.83 7.08
C CYS A 181 1.81 13.22 6.98
N ASN A 182 2.11 12.24 7.82
CA ASN A 182 3.24 11.36 7.60
C ASN A 182 2.79 9.93 7.90
N PHE A 183 3.51 8.95 7.33
CA PHE A 183 3.17 7.54 7.43
C PHE A 183 3.01 7.01 8.87
N TYR A 184 3.49 7.78 9.85
CA TYR A 184 3.55 7.43 11.26
C TYR A 184 2.61 8.25 12.16
N ASN A 185 1.97 9.30 11.65
CA ASN A 185 1.10 10.21 12.40
C ASN A 185 -0.38 10.02 12.01
N HIS A 186 -0.80 8.78 11.84
CA HIS A 186 -2.22 8.47 11.67
C HIS A 186 -2.79 7.94 12.97
N ASP A 187 -3.51 8.79 13.69
CA ASP A 187 -4.38 8.37 14.78
C ASP A 187 -5.66 7.78 14.21
N MET A 188 -5.54 6.54 13.75
CA MET A 188 -6.69 5.72 13.42
C MET A 188 -7.07 4.98 14.70
N GLU A 189 -8.02 5.51 15.46
CA GLU A 189 -8.69 4.73 16.50
C GLU A 189 -9.10 3.37 15.92
N GLU A 190 -8.64 2.29 16.56
CA GLU A 190 -8.97 0.93 16.16
C GLU A 190 -10.48 0.73 16.30
N ILE A 191 -11.14 0.38 15.20
CA ILE A 191 -12.44 -0.30 15.31
C ILE A 191 -12.10 -1.67 15.90
N PRO A 192 -12.68 -2.09 17.04
CA PRO A 192 -12.45 -3.41 17.57
C PRO A 192 -12.82 -4.45 16.50
N ASP A 193 -11.90 -5.39 16.24
CA ASP A 193 -12.18 -6.54 15.38
C ASP A 193 -13.45 -7.24 15.93
N ILE A 194 -14.49 -7.36 15.09
CA ILE A 194 -15.76 -8.04 15.41
C ILE A 194 -15.55 -9.56 15.46
#